data_AF-A0A8H8RAW4-F1
#
_entry.id   AF-A0A8H8RAW4-F1
#
_cell.length_a   1.000
_cell.length_b   1.000
_cell.length_c   1.000
_cell.angle_alpha   90.00
_cell.angle_beta   90.00
_cell.angle_gamma   90.00
#
_symmetry.space_group_name_H-M   'P 1'
#
loop_
_entity.id
_entity.type
_entity.pdbx_description
1 polymer ?
#
loop_
_entity_poly.entity_id
_entity_poly.type
_entity_poly.pdbx_seq_one_letter_code
_entity_poly.pdbx_strand_id
1 'polypeptide(L)'
;MGRIPYPLLQTWKSIIHSTPSPFLLSLPKLELHVHLEGTLSPTLRFALARRNHIPLTSARLNKTFTSVEELQEAYQLLEPPSVKGPGVSAFFEAYYGGMECLREERDFYELSMEYFTRASSMGVRYCEVMFDPQAHTRRGVSIPVLMSGLRRAQLEAEEKLNVKVQFIMCILRDAPLASALQHYKSTALPYRHMIAGIGLDSNEFQHPPSIFAALFARAKRDGFKTTAHSDVAQPDAHVHLKQILTEPLLLDRVDHGLDAALSRELIALLNGRGEGF
;
A
#
# COMPACT_ATOMS: atom_id res chain seq x y z
N MET A 1 -11.22 -25.61 9.15
CA MET A 1 -9.85 -25.62 9.69
C MET A 1 -9.74 -24.48 10.70
N GLY A 2 -9.17 -24.71 11.89
CA GLY A 2 -8.95 -23.65 12.89
C GLY A 2 -7.88 -22.66 12.43
N ARG A 3 -7.79 -21.49 13.09
CA ARG A 3 -6.73 -20.51 12.84
C ARG A 3 -5.37 -21.10 13.22
N ILE A 4 -4.36 -20.88 12.39
CA ILE A 4 -2.97 -21.26 12.67
C ILE A 4 -2.47 -20.39 13.84
N PRO A 5 -1.93 -20.96 14.92
CA PRO A 5 -1.41 -20.18 16.04
C PRO A 5 -0.28 -19.23 15.59
N TYR A 6 -0.29 -17.99 16.10
CA TYR A 6 0.71 -16.98 15.73
C TYR A 6 2.17 -17.43 15.98
N PRO A 7 2.51 -18.11 17.09
CA PRO A 7 3.86 -18.63 17.28
C PRO A 7 4.29 -19.62 16.20
N LEU A 8 3.36 -20.47 15.73
CA LEU A 8 3.63 -21.41 14.64
C LEU A 8 3.85 -20.69 13.31
N LEU A 9 3.08 -19.63 13.03
CA LEU A 9 3.31 -18.77 11.85
C LEU A 9 4.70 -18.12 11.89
N GLN A 10 5.16 -17.63 13.04
CA GLN A 10 6.50 -17.07 13.19
C GLN A 10 7.60 -18.11 12.96
N THR A 11 7.41 -19.33 13.47
CA THR A 11 8.34 -20.45 13.21
C THR A 11 8.43 -20.75 11.70
N TRP A 12 7.31 -20.87 11.00
CA TRP A 12 7.32 -21.10 9.55
C TRP A 12 7.96 -19.96 8.78
N LYS A 13 7.69 -18.71 9.17
CA LYS A 13 8.33 -17.53 8.59
C LYS A 13 9.86 -17.59 8.75
N SER A 14 10.34 -17.96 9.93
CA SER A 14 11.77 -18.14 10.20
C SER A 14 12.40 -19.22 9.32
N ILE A 15 11.73 -20.37 9.16
CA ILE A 15 12.18 -21.47 8.29
C ILE A 15 12.27 -21.03 6.81
N ILE A 16 11.25 -20.33 6.31
CA ILE A 16 11.22 -19.84 4.94
C ILE A 16 12.36 -18.83 4.72
N HIS A 17 12.60 -17.93 5.67
CA HIS A 17 13.69 -16.95 5.58
C HIS A 17 15.08 -17.60 5.64
N SER A 18 15.25 -18.69 6.40
CA SER A 18 16.54 -19.39 6.51
C SER A 18 16.81 -20.38 5.36
N THR A 19 15.81 -20.66 4.53
CA THR A 19 15.91 -21.65 3.45
C THR A 19 15.54 -21.04 2.09
N PRO A 20 16.36 -20.12 1.54
CA PRO A 20 16.05 -19.47 0.28
C PRO A 20 16.05 -20.49 -0.87
N SER A 21 14.94 -20.54 -1.62
CA SER A 21 14.81 -21.40 -2.80
C SER A 21 15.51 -20.75 -4.00
N PRO A 22 16.58 -21.35 -4.57
CA PRO A 22 17.25 -20.81 -5.75
C PRO A 22 16.31 -20.68 -6.95
N PHE A 23 15.34 -21.61 -7.07
CA PHE A 23 14.29 -21.55 -8.08
C PHE A 23 13.41 -20.31 -7.91
N LEU A 24 12.92 -20.03 -6.69
CA LEU A 24 12.09 -18.84 -6.48
C LEU A 24 12.88 -17.56 -6.73
N LEU A 25 14.16 -17.52 -6.36
CA LEU A 25 15.02 -16.35 -6.58
C LEU A 25 15.30 -16.08 -8.06
N SER A 26 15.39 -17.13 -8.89
CA SER A 26 15.69 -16.97 -10.32
C SER A 26 14.51 -16.54 -11.19
N LEU A 27 13.27 -16.71 -10.71
CA LEU A 27 12.07 -16.31 -11.47
C LEU A 27 12.00 -14.80 -11.68
N PRO A 28 11.73 -14.30 -12.89
CA PRO A 28 11.32 -12.91 -13.08
C PRO A 28 9.94 -12.71 -12.46
N LYS A 29 9.76 -11.60 -11.73
CA LYS A 29 8.53 -11.32 -10.98
C LYS A 29 7.91 -9.99 -11.38
N LEU A 30 6.59 -9.94 -11.27
CA LEU A 30 5.78 -8.73 -11.28
C LEU A 30 5.23 -8.52 -9.86
N GLU A 31 5.35 -7.31 -9.33
CA GLU A 31 4.75 -6.96 -8.03
C GLU A 31 3.68 -5.88 -8.24
N LEU A 32 2.41 -6.28 -8.18
CA LEU A 32 1.28 -5.43 -8.60
C LEU A 32 0.54 -4.78 -7.43
N HIS A 33 0.90 -5.16 -6.20
CA HIS A 33 0.27 -4.69 -4.98
C HIS A 33 1.36 -4.49 -3.92
N VAL A 34 1.80 -3.25 -3.77
CA VAL A 34 2.78 -2.85 -2.75
C VAL A 34 2.57 -1.38 -2.44
N HIS A 35 2.42 -1.05 -1.17
CA HIS A 35 2.38 0.33 -0.68
C HIS A 35 3.79 0.81 -0.41
N LEU A 36 4.22 1.87 -1.07
CA LEU A 36 5.58 2.38 -0.95
C LEU A 36 5.92 2.73 0.50
N GLU A 37 5.02 3.42 1.19
CA GLU A 37 5.15 3.84 2.57
C GLU A 37 5.23 2.64 3.52
N GLY A 38 4.64 1.51 3.11
CA GLY A 38 4.71 0.23 3.82
C GLY A 38 6.06 -0.46 3.71
N THR A 39 6.91 -0.02 2.79
CA THR A 39 8.28 -0.54 2.61
C THR A 39 9.32 0.21 3.45
N LEU A 40 8.92 1.27 4.15
CA LEU A 40 9.82 2.09 4.97
C LEU A 40 10.45 1.25 6.09
N SER A 41 11.73 0.91 5.93
CA SER A 41 12.45 0.11 6.93
C SER A 41 12.64 0.87 8.24
N PRO A 42 12.75 0.18 9.39
CA PRO A 42 13.13 0.82 10.66
C PRO A 42 14.41 1.63 10.57
N THR A 43 15.41 1.11 9.84
CA THR A 43 16.71 1.77 9.64
C THR A 43 16.55 3.09 8.88
N LEU A 44 15.82 3.07 7.75
CA LEU A 44 15.57 4.29 6.98
C LEU A 44 14.69 5.25 7.77
N ARG A 45 13.60 4.78 8.38
CA ARG A 45 12.72 5.61 9.24
C ARG A 45 13.51 6.35 10.30
N PHE A 46 14.43 5.67 10.99
CA PHE A 46 15.28 6.28 12.01
C PHE A 46 16.23 7.33 11.43
N ALA A 47 16.87 7.02 10.30
CA ALA A 47 17.78 7.95 9.62
C ALA A 47 17.05 9.23 9.15
N LEU A 48 15.87 9.07 8.54
CA LEU A 48 15.02 10.17 8.08
C LEU A 48 14.52 11.03 9.25
N ALA A 49 14.04 10.38 10.32
CA ALA A 49 13.54 11.08 11.50
C ALA A 49 14.63 11.93 12.16
N ARG A 50 15.85 11.40 12.28
CA ARG A 50 17.00 12.15 12.78
C ARG A 50 17.35 13.33 11.87
N ARG A 51 17.34 13.13 10.55
CA ARG A 51 17.63 14.18 9.56
C ARG A 51 16.61 15.32 9.62
N ASN A 52 15.33 14.97 9.79
CA ASN A 52 14.22 15.93 9.76
C ASN A 52 13.79 16.40 11.16
N HIS A 53 14.57 16.06 12.19
CA HIS A 53 14.30 16.43 13.60
C HIS A 53 12.89 16.02 14.07
N ILE A 54 12.40 14.86 13.63
CA ILE A 54 11.09 14.32 14.00
C ILE A 54 11.27 13.29 15.12
N PRO A 55 10.63 13.45 16.29
CA PRO A 55 10.62 12.41 17.31
C PRO A 55 9.81 11.20 16.82
N LEU A 56 10.35 9.99 17.02
CA LEU A 56 9.66 8.76 16.68
C LEU A 56 8.91 8.25 17.91
N THR A 57 7.58 8.30 17.86
CA THR A 57 6.72 7.93 18.99
C THR A 57 5.70 6.86 18.59
N SER A 58 5.25 6.09 19.58
CA SER A 58 4.07 5.22 19.50
C SER A 58 3.16 5.54 20.67
N ALA A 59 1.91 5.92 20.35
CA ALA A 59 0.89 6.18 21.36
C ALA A 59 0.46 4.87 22.03
N ARG A 60 0.33 3.78 21.26
CA ARG A 60 -0.06 2.46 21.78
C ARG A 60 0.95 1.89 22.75
N LEU A 61 2.24 2.10 22.50
CA LEU A 61 3.32 1.65 23.38
C LEU A 61 3.68 2.68 24.46
N ASN A 62 3.09 3.88 24.41
CA ASN A 62 3.49 5.03 25.22
C ASN A 62 5.03 5.21 25.25
N LYS A 63 5.66 5.14 24.06
CA LYS A 63 7.11 5.07 23.91
C LYS A 63 7.61 6.06 22.87
N THR A 64 8.76 6.69 23.16
CA THR A 64 9.59 7.36 22.16
C THR A 64 10.77 6.45 21.85
N PHE A 65 10.98 6.16 20.57
CA PHE A 65 12.06 5.30 20.11
C PHE A 65 13.35 6.11 19.97
N THR A 66 14.43 5.57 20.51
CA THR A 66 15.75 6.20 20.59
C THR A 66 16.83 5.40 19.86
N SER A 67 16.51 4.20 19.38
CA SER A 67 17.41 3.41 18.53
C SER A 67 16.64 2.66 17.43
N VAL A 68 17.37 2.12 16.45
CA VAL A 68 16.81 1.30 15.36
C VAL A 68 16.27 -0.02 15.91
N GLU A 69 16.97 -0.61 16.88
CA GLU A 69 16.61 -1.87 17.54
C GLU A 69 15.23 -1.75 18.21
N GLU A 70 14.97 -0.64 18.91
CA GLU A 70 13.66 -0.43 19.55
C GLU A 70 12.51 -0.33 18.54
N LEU A 71 12.74 0.26 17.36
CA LEU A 71 11.75 0.28 16.28
C LEU A 71 11.54 -1.10 15.67
N GLN A 72 12.61 -1.87 15.49
CA GLN A 72 12.54 -3.23 14.97
C GLN A 72 11.74 -4.13 15.91
N GLU A 73 11.98 -4.04 17.21
CA GLU A 73 11.19 -4.74 18.23
C GLU A 73 9.72 -4.33 18.17
N ALA A 74 9.42 -3.04 18.06
CA ALA A 74 8.04 -2.56 17.94
C ALA A 74 7.30 -3.13 16.73
N TYR A 75 8.00 -3.37 15.61
CA TYR A 75 7.42 -3.98 14.41
C TYR A 75 7.15 -5.48 14.60
N GLN A 76 7.88 -6.18 15.48
CA GLN A 76 7.61 -7.58 15.83
C GLN A 76 6.36 -7.73 16.72
N LEU A 77 5.99 -6.66 17.43
CA LEU A 77 4.77 -6.57 18.25
C LEU A 77 3.51 -6.24 17.42
N LEU A 78 3.63 -6.14 16.09
CA LEU A 78 2.48 -6.02 15.20
C LEU A 78 1.78 -7.38 15.11
N GLU A 79 0.92 -7.66 16.08
CA GLU A 79 0.03 -8.81 16.01
C GLU A 79 -1.04 -8.56 14.91
N PRO A 80 -1.22 -9.48 13.96
CA PRO A 80 -2.34 -9.43 13.05
C PRO A 80 -3.58 -9.90 13.80
N PRO A 81 -4.52 -8.99 14.02
CA PRO A 81 -5.73 -9.08 13.22
C PRO A 81 -5.99 -7.76 12.49
N SER A 82 -6.44 -7.85 11.24
CA SER A 82 -7.13 -6.75 10.56
C SER A 82 -8.09 -6.10 11.55
N VAL A 83 -8.11 -4.76 11.65
CA VAL A 83 -9.05 -4.08 12.56
C VAL A 83 -10.44 -4.58 12.24
N LYS A 84 -11.13 -5.14 13.23
CA LYS A 84 -12.58 -5.28 13.19
C LYS A 84 -13.15 -4.10 13.98
N GLY A 85 -13.67 -3.08 13.29
CA GLY A 85 -14.32 -1.94 13.94
C GLY A 85 -13.59 -0.59 13.79
N PRO A 86 -13.92 0.41 14.63
CA PRO A 86 -13.56 1.81 14.42
C PRO A 86 -12.13 2.19 14.89
N GLY A 87 -11.38 1.25 15.48
CA GLY A 87 -10.06 1.53 16.04
C GLY A 87 -8.96 1.68 14.98
N VAL A 88 -7.89 2.38 15.32
CA VAL A 88 -6.66 2.37 14.51
C VAL A 88 -5.90 1.06 14.82
N SER A 89 -5.63 0.22 13.81
CA SER A 89 -4.78 -0.96 14.03
C SER A 89 -3.39 -0.54 14.46
N ALA A 90 -2.69 -1.44 15.15
CA ALA A 90 -1.25 -1.33 15.33
C ALA A 90 -0.52 -1.17 13.97
N PHE A 91 -1.06 -1.77 12.90
CA PHE A 91 -0.61 -1.56 11.53
C PHE A 91 -0.77 -0.10 11.08
N PHE A 92 -1.97 0.49 11.13
CA PHE A 92 -2.18 1.87 10.68
C PHE A 92 -1.43 2.90 11.53
N GLU A 93 -1.28 2.66 12.85
CA GLU A 93 -0.44 3.49 13.71
C GLU A 93 1.03 3.45 13.24
N ALA A 94 1.57 2.26 12.97
CA ALA A 94 2.95 2.11 12.50
C ALA A 94 3.14 2.68 11.09
N TYR A 95 2.18 2.44 10.19
CA TYR A 95 2.18 2.88 8.79
C TYR A 95 2.14 4.41 8.70
N TYR A 96 1.10 5.05 9.22
CA TYR A 96 0.98 6.51 9.19
C TYR A 96 2.01 7.21 10.07
N GLY A 97 2.34 6.63 11.23
CA GLY A 97 3.41 7.14 12.09
C GLY A 97 4.80 7.04 11.44
N GLY A 98 4.99 6.07 10.53
CA GLY A 98 6.20 5.96 9.70
C GLY A 98 6.35 7.15 8.76
N MET A 99 5.24 7.57 8.15
CA MET A 99 5.23 8.67 7.19
C MET A 99 5.62 10.02 7.81
N GLU A 100 5.51 10.20 9.14
CA GLU A 100 5.87 11.46 9.80
C GLU A 100 7.29 11.94 9.52
N CYS A 101 8.22 11.01 9.25
CA CYS A 101 9.61 11.34 8.91
C CYS A 101 9.82 11.71 7.44
N LEU A 102 8.83 11.52 6.55
CA LEU A 102 8.89 11.88 5.13
C LEU A 102 8.42 13.33 4.95
N ARG A 103 9.33 14.23 4.57
CA ARG A 103 9.11 15.68 4.49
C ARG A 103 9.62 16.29 3.18
N GLU A 104 10.84 15.92 2.78
CA GLU A 104 11.57 16.49 1.66
C GLU A 104 11.62 15.54 0.47
N GLU A 105 11.94 16.06 -0.72
CA GLU A 105 12.02 15.27 -1.96
C GLU A 105 12.95 14.07 -1.80
N ARG A 106 14.09 14.32 -1.15
CA ARG A 106 15.12 13.32 -0.88
C ARG A 106 14.58 12.15 -0.05
N ASP A 107 13.62 12.37 0.83
CA ASP A 107 13.06 11.31 1.68
C ASP A 107 12.26 10.31 0.84
N PHE A 108 11.45 10.82 -0.09
CA PHE A 108 10.67 9.99 -1.01
C PHE A 108 11.55 9.28 -2.04
N TYR A 109 12.62 9.93 -2.48
CA TYR A 109 13.65 9.29 -3.32
C TYR A 109 14.33 8.13 -2.58
N GLU A 110 14.80 8.34 -1.34
CA GLU A 110 15.49 7.31 -0.56
C GLU A 110 14.55 6.14 -0.20
N LEU A 111 13.30 6.42 0.16
CA LEU A 111 12.26 5.41 0.38
C LEU A 111 12.04 4.54 -0.88
N SER A 112 11.86 5.20 -2.03
CA SER A 112 11.65 4.52 -3.31
C SER A 112 12.86 3.68 -3.71
N MET A 113 14.08 4.21 -3.61
CA MET A 113 15.28 3.49 -3.98
C MET A 113 15.60 2.33 -3.05
N GLU A 114 15.29 2.43 -1.75
CA GLU A 114 15.41 1.31 -0.82
C GLU A 114 14.51 0.14 -1.26
N TYR A 115 13.25 0.43 -1.59
CA TYR A 115 12.34 -0.58 -2.12
C TYR A 115 12.79 -1.14 -3.48
N PHE A 116 13.11 -0.29 -4.47
CA PHE A 116 13.47 -0.77 -5.81
C PHE A 116 14.75 -1.62 -5.82
N THR A 117 15.72 -1.28 -4.99
CA THR A 117 16.94 -2.08 -4.80
C THR A 117 16.58 -3.46 -4.26
N ARG A 118 15.71 -3.51 -3.24
CA ARG A 118 15.21 -4.77 -2.68
C ARG A 118 14.42 -5.57 -3.71
N ALA A 119 13.48 -4.95 -4.41
CA ALA A 119 12.67 -5.57 -5.46
C ALA A 119 13.55 -6.20 -6.56
N SER A 120 14.56 -5.48 -7.07
CA SER A 120 15.50 -6.00 -8.07
C SER A 120 16.28 -7.22 -7.55
N SER A 121 16.73 -7.17 -6.29
CA SER A 121 17.44 -8.30 -5.66
C SER A 121 16.57 -9.57 -5.52
N MET A 122 15.25 -9.39 -5.47
CA MET A 122 14.27 -10.48 -5.46
C MET A 122 13.82 -10.90 -6.87
N GLY A 123 14.40 -10.35 -7.94
CA GLY A 123 14.06 -10.69 -9.32
C GLY A 123 12.80 -10.00 -9.85
N VAL A 124 12.29 -8.97 -9.17
CA VAL A 124 11.21 -8.12 -9.70
C VAL A 124 11.72 -7.32 -10.89
N ARG A 125 10.97 -7.33 -12.00
CA ARG A 125 11.31 -6.59 -13.23
C ARG A 125 10.27 -5.53 -13.60
N TYR A 126 9.08 -5.64 -13.03
CA TYR A 126 8.06 -4.61 -13.13
C TYR A 126 7.26 -4.55 -11.83
N CYS A 127 6.96 -3.34 -11.37
CA CYS A 127 6.07 -3.13 -10.24
C CYS A 127 5.08 -1.99 -10.46
N GLU A 128 3.88 -2.18 -9.90
CA GLU A 128 2.83 -1.17 -9.77
C GLU A 128 2.76 -0.75 -8.31
N VAL A 129 3.38 0.38 -8.00
CA VAL A 129 3.60 0.82 -6.61
C VAL A 129 2.52 1.81 -6.20
N MET A 130 1.84 1.49 -5.12
CA MET A 130 0.82 2.32 -4.50
C MET A 130 1.46 3.42 -3.64
N PHE A 131 0.86 4.61 -3.63
CA PHE A 131 1.25 5.71 -2.76
C PHE A 131 0.05 6.58 -2.35
N ASP A 132 0.15 7.22 -1.19
CA ASP A 132 -0.95 7.88 -0.48
C ASP A 132 -0.77 9.39 -0.38
N PRO A 133 -1.06 10.17 -1.46
CA PRO A 133 -0.81 11.61 -1.45
C PRO A 133 -1.54 12.33 -0.30
N GLN A 134 -2.75 11.88 0.05
CA GLN A 134 -3.53 12.44 1.16
C GLN A 134 -2.84 12.30 2.52
N ALA A 135 -2.05 11.24 2.74
CA ALA A 135 -1.32 11.03 3.98
C ALA A 135 -0.13 11.97 4.14
N HIS A 136 0.38 12.51 3.02
CA HIS A 136 1.50 13.46 2.97
C HIS A 136 1.01 14.90 3.01
N THR A 137 0.03 15.26 2.19
CA THR A 137 -0.47 16.65 2.08
C THR A 137 -1.11 17.14 3.37
N ARG A 138 -1.81 16.27 4.11
CA ARG A 138 -2.36 16.60 5.44
C ARG A 138 -1.29 17.01 6.47
N ARG A 139 -0.02 16.66 6.21
CA ARG A 139 1.15 16.97 7.04
C ARG A 139 1.98 18.14 6.48
N GLY A 140 1.48 18.83 5.46
CA GLY A 140 2.14 19.98 4.83
C GLY A 140 3.15 19.64 3.72
N VAL A 141 3.30 18.37 3.34
CA VAL A 141 4.16 18.00 2.20
C VAL A 141 3.44 18.34 0.90
N SER A 142 4.09 19.12 0.04
CA SER A 142 3.50 19.49 -1.26
C SER A 142 3.56 18.32 -2.26
N ILE A 143 2.57 18.22 -3.14
CA ILE A 143 2.55 17.22 -4.22
C ILE A 143 3.82 17.26 -5.08
N PRO A 144 4.35 18.43 -5.51
CA PRO A 144 5.60 18.47 -6.27
C PRO A 144 6.80 17.86 -5.55
N VAL A 145 6.91 18.03 -4.23
CA VAL A 145 8.00 17.44 -3.42
C VAL A 145 7.92 15.91 -3.44
N LEU A 146 6.73 15.36 -3.16
CA LEU A 146 6.47 13.93 -3.24
C LEU A 146 6.78 13.39 -4.64
N MET A 147 6.15 13.95 -5.68
CA MET A 147 6.23 13.43 -7.04
C MET A 147 7.62 13.55 -7.64
N SER A 148 8.40 14.58 -7.29
CA SER A 148 9.78 14.72 -7.78
C SER A 148 10.69 13.61 -7.23
N GLY A 149 10.54 13.26 -5.95
CA GLY A 149 11.29 12.16 -5.34
C GLY A 149 10.95 10.81 -5.97
N LEU A 150 9.65 10.55 -6.18
CA LEU A 150 9.18 9.35 -6.86
C LEU A 150 9.67 9.26 -8.30
N ARG A 151 9.61 10.37 -9.06
CA ARG A 151 10.05 10.40 -10.47
C ARG A 151 11.53 10.12 -10.61
N ARG A 152 12.35 10.73 -9.76
CA ARG A 152 13.79 10.52 -9.78
C ARG A 152 14.14 9.06 -9.51
N ALA A 153 13.52 8.45 -8.50
CA ALA A 153 13.76 7.05 -8.18
C ALA A 153 13.24 6.10 -9.26
N GLN A 154 12.08 6.38 -9.86
CA GLN A 154 11.52 5.61 -10.98
C GLN A 154 12.50 5.54 -12.17
N LEU A 155 13.06 6.68 -12.57
CA LEU A 155 14.02 6.74 -13.69
C LEU A 155 15.31 5.96 -13.36
N GLU A 156 15.82 6.13 -12.14
CA GLU A 156 17.05 5.45 -11.71
C GLU A 156 16.86 3.93 -11.55
N ALA A 157 15.69 3.48 -11.12
CA ALA A 157 15.36 2.05 -11.02
C ALA A 157 15.33 1.37 -12.39
N GLU A 158 14.77 2.03 -13.40
CA GLU A 158 14.75 1.49 -14.76
C GLU A 158 16.16 1.45 -15.34
N GLU A 159 16.93 2.54 -15.21
CA GLU A 159 18.30 2.65 -15.74
C GLU A 159 19.29 1.69 -15.07
N LYS A 160 19.33 1.67 -13.73
CA LYS A 160 20.40 1.01 -12.96
C LYS A 160 20.02 -0.37 -12.45
N LEU A 161 18.73 -0.62 -12.21
CA LEU A 161 18.25 -1.84 -11.55
C LEU A 161 17.48 -2.76 -12.49
N ASN A 162 17.19 -2.31 -13.72
CA ASN A 162 16.30 -3.01 -14.67
C ASN A 162 14.95 -3.34 -14.02
N VAL A 163 14.38 -2.36 -13.32
CA VAL A 163 13.05 -2.44 -12.71
C VAL A 163 12.18 -1.34 -13.31
N LYS A 164 11.19 -1.74 -14.11
CA LYS A 164 10.21 -0.80 -14.67
C LYS A 164 9.12 -0.51 -13.63
N VAL A 165 8.89 0.75 -13.34
CA VAL A 165 7.94 1.16 -12.29
C VAL A 165 6.77 1.94 -12.91
N GLN A 166 5.56 1.62 -12.48
CA GLN A 166 4.38 2.46 -12.63
C GLN A 166 3.78 2.74 -11.27
N PHE A 167 3.16 3.90 -11.08
CA PHE A 167 2.51 4.22 -9.82
C PHE A 167 1.00 4.04 -9.88
N ILE A 168 0.40 3.66 -8.76
CA ILE A 168 -1.04 3.68 -8.51
C ILE A 168 -1.28 4.73 -7.43
N MET A 169 -2.04 5.78 -7.75
CA MET A 169 -2.41 6.79 -6.75
C MET A 169 -3.58 6.27 -5.93
N CYS A 170 -3.37 6.04 -4.65
CA CYS A 170 -4.42 5.58 -3.75
C CYS A 170 -5.23 6.73 -3.15
N ILE A 171 -6.51 6.45 -2.97
CA ILE A 171 -7.44 7.28 -2.23
C ILE A 171 -7.65 6.67 -0.85
N LEU A 172 -7.35 7.43 0.21
CA LEU A 172 -7.67 7.03 1.58
C LEU A 172 -9.18 7.08 1.77
N ARG A 173 -9.83 5.92 1.88
CA ARG A 173 -11.31 5.80 1.91
C ARG A 173 -11.97 6.32 3.18
N ASP A 174 -11.19 6.45 4.26
CA ASP A 174 -11.58 6.99 5.56
C ASP A 174 -11.35 8.50 5.68
N ALA A 175 -10.91 9.16 4.61
CA ALA A 175 -10.86 10.61 4.50
C ALA A 175 -12.11 11.17 3.80
N PRO A 176 -12.44 12.46 3.96
CA PRO A 176 -13.57 13.07 3.27
C PRO A 176 -13.49 12.93 1.74
N LEU A 177 -14.60 12.59 1.09
CA LEU A 177 -14.70 12.45 -0.38
C LEU A 177 -14.19 13.68 -1.15
N ALA A 178 -14.39 14.89 -0.60
CA ALA A 178 -13.87 16.12 -1.18
C ALA A 178 -12.33 16.11 -1.31
N SER A 179 -11.63 15.50 -0.33
CA SER A 179 -10.19 15.31 -0.37
C SER A 179 -9.78 14.40 -1.53
N ALA A 180 -10.50 13.29 -1.74
CA ALA A 180 -10.24 12.37 -2.84
C ALA A 180 -10.35 13.07 -4.22
N LEU A 181 -11.43 13.84 -4.41
CA LEU A 181 -11.66 14.61 -5.65
C LEU A 181 -10.58 15.68 -5.87
N GLN A 182 -10.12 16.34 -4.80
CA GLN A 182 -9.04 17.31 -4.88
C GLN A 182 -7.71 16.65 -5.27
N HIS A 183 -7.37 15.51 -4.68
CA HIS A 183 -6.12 14.79 -4.96
C HIS A 183 -6.12 14.16 -6.34
N TYR A 184 -7.26 13.65 -6.82
CA TYR A 184 -7.40 13.23 -8.21
C TYR A 184 -7.07 14.37 -9.20
N LYS A 185 -7.60 15.57 -8.97
CA LYS A 185 -7.34 16.73 -9.84
C LYS A 185 -5.91 17.26 -9.73
N SER A 186 -5.36 17.32 -8.52
CA SER A 186 -4.05 17.94 -8.26
C SER A 186 -2.85 17.00 -8.43
N THR A 187 -3.09 15.69 -8.43
CA THR A 187 -2.03 14.66 -8.47
C THR A 187 -2.20 13.72 -9.66
N ALA A 188 -3.34 13.01 -9.79
CA ALA A 188 -3.49 12.04 -10.87
C ALA A 188 -3.40 12.67 -12.26
N LEU A 189 -4.14 13.76 -12.52
CA LEU A 189 -4.18 14.39 -13.85
C LEU A 189 -2.83 15.00 -14.29
N PRO A 190 -2.14 15.82 -13.48
CA PRO A 190 -0.88 16.45 -13.91
C PRO A 190 0.27 15.45 -14.03
N TYR A 191 0.24 14.36 -13.26
CA TYR A 191 1.29 13.34 -13.23
C TYR A 191 0.87 12.04 -13.92
N ARG A 192 -0.10 12.08 -14.85
CA ARG A 192 -0.62 10.91 -15.58
C ARG A 192 0.43 10.11 -16.36
N HIS A 193 1.61 10.69 -16.61
CA HIS A 193 2.72 10.01 -17.28
C HIS A 193 3.52 9.10 -16.34
N MET A 194 3.30 9.22 -15.02
CA MET A 194 3.88 8.38 -13.97
C MET A 194 2.85 7.40 -13.38
N ILE A 195 1.57 7.75 -13.43
CA ILE A 195 0.48 7.07 -12.72
C ILE A 195 -0.34 6.25 -13.72
N ALA A 196 -0.31 4.93 -13.58
CA ALA A 196 -1.06 4.00 -14.42
C ALA A 196 -2.51 3.80 -13.94
N GLY A 197 -2.76 3.96 -12.64
CA GLY A 197 -4.07 3.66 -12.07
C GLY A 197 -4.42 4.43 -10.80
N ILE A 198 -5.69 4.32 -10.42
CA ILE A 198 -6.26 4.83 -9.17
C ILE A 198 -6.63 3.65 -8.28
N GLY A 199 -6.13 3.69 -7.04
CA GLY A 199 -6.42 2.73 -5.99
C GLY A 199 -7.38 3.29 -4.94
N LEU A 200 -7.94 2.40 -4.13
CA LEU A 200 -8.69 2.74 -2.91
C LEU A 200 -8.21 1.83 -1.78
N ASP A 201 -7.83 2.42 -0.65
CA ASP A 201 -7.23 1.74 0.49
C ASP A 201 -7.58 2.45 1.80
N SER A 202 -6.78 2.23 2.85
CA SER A 202 -7.04 2.66 4.22
C SER A 202 -8.23 1.93 4.87
N ASN A 203 -8.72 2.43 6.00
CA ASN A 203 -9.69 1.74 6.84
C ASN A 203 -11.02 1.48 6.11
N GLU A 204 -11.26 0.21 5.77
CA GLU A 204 -12.46 -0.23 5.08
C GLU A 204 -13.74 -0.18 5.91
N PHE A 205 -13.62 -0.30 7.24
CA PHE A 205 -14.78 -0.39 8.13
C PHE A 205 -15.71 0.82 7.96
N GLN A 206 -16.96 0.57 7.51
CA GLN A 206 -17.98 1.59 7.23
C GLN A 206 -17.66 2.60 6.11
N HIS A 207 -16.65 2.32 5.27
CA HIS A 207 -16.27 3.18 4.15
C HIS A 207 -16.42 2.45 2.82
N PRO A 208 -17.63 2.05 2.38
CA PRO A 208 -17.81 1.21 1.19
C PRO A 208 -17.25 1.86 -0.10
N PRO A 209 -16.74 1.07 -1.05
CA PRO A 209 -16.15 1.59 -2.28
C PRO A 209 -17.17 2.35 -3.16
N SER A 210 -18.47 2.04 -3.02
CA SER A 210 -19.56 2.72 -3.73
C SER A 210 -19.62 4.23 -3.51
N ILE A 211 -19.09 4.75 -2.39
CA ILE A 211 -18.93 6.20 -2.14
C ILE A 211 -18.10 6.87 -3.25
N PHE A 212 -17.16 6.13 -3.84
CA PHE A 212 -16.20 6.63 -4.82
C PHE A 212 -16.57 6.28 -6.27
N ALA A 213 -17.79 5.77 -6.52
CA ALA A 213 -18.21 5.32 -7.85
C ALA A 213 -18.07 6.40 -8.93
N ALA A 214 -18.45 7.64 -8.64
CA ALA A 214 -18.31 8.75 -9.59
C ALA A 214 -16.83 9.09 -9.90
N LEU A 215 -15.94 8.97 -8.90
CA LEU A 215 -14.50 9.19 -9.07
C LEU A 215 -13.89 8.08 -9.93
N PHE A 216 -14.24 6.81 -9.68
CA PHE A 216 -13.77 5.69 -10.50
C PHE A 216 -14.31 5.74 -11.93
N ALA A 217 -15.58 6.08 -12.12
CA ALA A 217 -16.14 6.30 -13.45
C ALA A 217 -15.39 7.43 -14.20
N ARG A 218 -14.96 8.47 -13.49
CA ARG A 218 -14.11 9.52 -14.08
C ARG A 218 -12.70 9.00 -14.40
N ALA A 219 -12.06 8.28 -13.48
CA ALA A 219 -10.73 7.69 -13.68
C ALA A 219 -10.67 6.85 -14.96
N LYS A 220 -11.67 5.98 -15.16
CA LYS A 220 -11.81 5.17 -16.38
C LYS A 220 -11.94 6.03 -17.64
N ARG A 221 -12.80 7.06 -17.63
CA ARG A 221 -12.95 7.99 -18.77
C ARG A 221 -11.67 8.75 -19.10
N ASP A 222 -10.83 9.00 -18.10
CA ASP A 222 -9.53 9.67 -18.28
C ASP A 222 -8.40 8.72 -18.71
N GLY A 223 -8.69 7.41 -18.77
CA GLY A 223 -7.79 6.37 -19.24
C GLY A 223 -6.96 5.71 -18.13
N PHE A 224 -7.27 5.94 -16.86
CA PHE A 224 -6.61 5.25 -15.76
C PHE A 224 -7.18 3.84 -15.55
N LYS A 225 -6.31 2.93 -15.12
CA LYS A 225 -6.72 1.66 -14.51
C LYS A 225 -7.28 1.88 -13.10
N THR A 226 -8.07 0.93 -12.61
CA THR A 226 -8.78 1.07 -11.34
C THR A 226 -8.68 -0.19 -10.49
N THR A 227 -8.34 -0.01 -9.21
CA THR A 227 -8.24 -1.11 -8.24
C THR A 227 -8.76 -0.65 -6.88
N ALA A 228 -9.14 -1.58 -6.02
CA ALA A 228 -9.55 -1.27 -4.65
C ALA A 228 -9.30 -2.45 -3.71
N HIS A 229 -8.93 -2.12 -2.48
CA HIS A 229 -8.87 -3.08 -1.38
C HIS A 229 -10.26 -3.59 -1.02
N SER A 230 -10.35 -4.90 -0.87
CA SER A 230 -11.38 -5.59 -0.09
C SER A 230 -10.63 -6.39 0.98
N ASP A 231 -10.45 -5.76 2.14
CA ASP A 231 -9.62 -6.28 3.22
C ASP A 231 -10.20 -7.53 3.86
N VAL A 232 -9.30 -8.36 4.35
CA VAL A 232 -9.63 -9.66 4.92
C VAL A 232 -10.30 -9.50 6.28
N ALA A 233 -11.41 -10.19 6.48
CA ALA A 233 -12.16 -10.29 7.73
C ALA A 233 -12.83 -8.99 8.22
N GLN A 234 -13.08 -8.03 7.32
CA GLN A 234 -14.03 -6.95 7.57
C GLN A 234 -15.47 -7.49 7.59
N PRO A 235 -16.36 -6.99 8.47
CA PRO A 235 -17.75 -7.45 8.51
C PRO A 235 -18.47 -7.39 7.15
N ASP A 236 -18.17 -6.36 6.36
CA ASP A 236 -18.83 -6.08 5.07
C ASP A 236 -18.00 -6.47 3.84
N ALA A 237 -16.93 -7.25 4.01
CA ALA A 237 -15.99 -7.60 2.93
C ALA A 237 -16.68 -8.18 1.70
N HIS A 238 -17.64 -9.10 1.86
CA HIS A 238 -18.39 -9.67 0.74
C HIS A 238 -19.24 -8.63 -0.02
N VAL A 239 -19.81 -7.66 0.70
CA VAL A 239 -20.62 -6.59 0.09
C VAL A 239 -19.72 -5.66 -0.70
N HIS A 240 -18.59 -5.25 -0.13
CA HIS A 240 -17.62 -4.39 -0.81
C HIS A 240 -17.01 -5.08 -2.02
N LEU A 241 -16.64 -6.35 -1.89
CA LEU A 241 -16.14 -7.14 -3.00
C LEU A 241 -17.16 -7.23 -4.13
N LYS A 242 -18.44 -7.50 -3.82
CA LYS A 242 -19.51 -7.48 -4.83
C LYS A 242 -19.60 -6.11 -5.50
N GLN A 243 -19.57 -5.02 -4.74
CA GLN A 243 -19.58 -3.66 -5.28
C GLN A 243 -18.42 -3.43 -6.24
N ILE A 244 -17.20 -3.83 -5.90
CA ILE A 244 -16.02 -3.71 -6.78
C ILE A 244 -16.23 -4.50 -8.08
N LEU A 245 -16.84 -5.69 -7.99
CA LEU A 245 -17.00 -6.61 -9.10
C LEU A 245 -18.19 -6.31 -10.03
N THR A 246 -19.05 -5.36 -9.68
CA THR A 246 -20.27 -5.05 -10.45
C THR A 246 -20.41 -3.56 -10.75
N GLU A 247 -21.25 -3.23 -11.73
CA GLU A 247 -21.67 -1.85 -11.94
C GLU A 247 -22.31 -1.27 -10.67
N PRO A 248 -22.11 0.03 -10.37
CA PRO A 248 -21.48 1.04 -11.23
C PRO A 248 -19.95 1.15 -11.12
N LEU A 249 -19.29 0.32 -10.31
CA LEU A 249 -17.83 0.39 -10.12
C LEU A 249 -17.10 -0.43 -11.18
N LEU A 250 -17.32 -1.75 -11.19
CA LEU A 250 -16.71 -2.71 -12.11
C LEU A 250 -15.19 -2.50 -12.29
N LEU A 251 -14.41 -2.47 -11.20
CA LEU A 251 -12.98 -2.08 -11.26
C LEU A 251 -12.13 -3.15 -11.97
N ASP A 252 -10.94 -2.77 -12.47
CA ASP A 252 -10.07 -3.67 -13.27
C ASP A 252 -9.42 -4.80 -12.43
N ARG A 253 -9.23 -4.58 -11.12
CA ARG A 253 -8.63 -5.54 -10.18
C ARG A 253 -9.22 -5.39 -8.78
N VAL A 254 -9.22 -6.48 -8.03
CA VAL A 254 -9.49 -6.51 -6.58
C VAL A 254 -8.18 -6.73 -5.84
N ASP A 255 -7.86 -5.85 -4.91
CA ASP A 255 -6.72 -6.03 -4.02
C ASP A 255 -7.13 -6.84 -2.77
N HIS A 256 -6.29 -7.82 -2.39
CA HIS A 256 -6.57 -8.85 -1.37
C HIS A 256 -7.70 -9.83 -1.73
N GLY A 257 -8.95 -9.46 -1.47
CA GLY A 257 -10.16 -10.18 -1.90
C GLY A 257 -10.31 -11.63 -1.39
N LEU A 258 -9.53 -12.08 -0.41
CA LEU A 258 -9.51 -13.48 0.04
C LEU A 258 -10.87 -13.98 0.57
N ASP A 259 -11.70 -13.09 1.10
CA ASP A 259 -13.04 -13.44 1.59
C ASP A 259 -13.97 -13.91 0.46
N ALA A 260 -13.62 -13.67 -0.82
CA ALA A 260 -14.29 -14.28 -1.97
C ALA A 260 -14.41 -15.81 -1.84
N ALA A 261 -13.40 -16.46 -1.27
CA ALA A 261 -13.34 -17.92 -1.13
C ALA A 261 -14.50 -18.49 -0.29
N LEU A 262 -15.16 -17.65 0.52
CA LEU A 262 -16.30 -18.02 1.35
C LEU A 262 -17.66 -17.84 0.65
N SER A 263 -17.69 -17.34 -0.59
CA SER A 263 -18.91 -17.10 -1.37
C SER A 263 -18.83 -17.67 -2.78
N ARG A 264 -19.70 -18.65 -3.08
CA ARG A 264 -19.81 -19.22 -4.43
C ARG A 264 -20.18 -18.19 -5.49
N GLU A 265 -21.01 -17.21 -5.13
CA GLU A 265 -21.41 -16.12 -6.03
C GLU A 265 -20.21 -15.26 -6.42
N LEU A 266 -19.37 -14.87 -5.46
CA LEU A 266 -18.20 -14.03 -5.71
C LEU A 266 -17.13 -14.77 -6.52
N ILE A 267 -16.91 -16.06 -6.24
CA ILE A 267 -16.04 -16.91 -7.07
C ILE A 267 -16.54 -16.96 -8.52
N ALA A 268 -17.86 -17.12 -8.72
CA ALA A 268 -18.43 -17.15 -10.07
C ALA A 268 -18.25 -15.80 -10.80
N LEU A 269 -18.45 -14.68 -10.11
CA LEU A 269 -18.20 -13.34 -10.66
C LEU A 269 -16.73 -13.15 -11.06
N LEU A 270 -15.79 -13.53 -10.20
CA LEU A 270 -14.35 -13.44 -10.49
C LEU A 270 -13.96 -14.29 -11.70
N ASN A 271 -14.37 -15.57 -11.72
CA ASN A 271 -14.06 -16.48 -12.82
C ASN A 271 -14.65 -16.01 -14.16
N GLY A 272 -15.85 -15.43 -14.14
CA GLY A 272 -16.52 -14.92 -15.34
C GLY A 272 -15.82 -13.71 -15.96
N ARG A 273 -15.00 -12.96 -15.19
CA ARG A 273 -14.31 -11.75 -15.66
C ARG A 273 -12.90 -12.02 -16.18
N GLY A 274 -12.29 -13.16 -15.83
CA GLY A 274 -10.88 -13.43 -16.13
C GLY A 274 -9.92 -12.45 -15.45
N GLU A 275 -10.38 -11.77 -14.40
CA GLU A 275 -9.60 -10.80 -13.64
C GLU A 275 -8.80 -11.51 -12.54
N GLY A 276 -7.53 -11.13 -12.41
CA GLY A 276 -6.68 -11.56 -11.31
C GLY A 276 -6.97 -10.79 -10.02
N PHE A 277 -6.59 -11.40 -8.89
CA PHE A 277 -6.29 -10.66 -7.66
C PHE A 277 -4.95 -9.92 -7.81
#